data_AF-A0A6H5I3W4-F1
#
_entry.id   AF-A0A6H5I3W4-F1
#
_cell.length_a   1.000
_cell.length_b   1.000
_cell.length_c   1.000
_cell.angle_alpha   90.00
_cell.angle_beta   90.00
_cell.angle_gamma   90.00
#
_symmetry.space_group_name_H-M   'P 1'
#
loop_
_entity.id
_entity.type
_entity.pdbx_description
1 polymer ?
#
loop_
_entity_poly.entity_id
_entity_poly.type
_entity_poly.pdbx_seq_one_letter_code
_entity_poly.pdbx_strand_id
1 'polypeptide(L)' 'MYFLSLLQDQKGTPLYLGINHHGILTFQGSRKTNHFRWPEVQKINYEGKMFIVHLTITEVHARAKIYIYD' A
#
# COMPACT_ATOMS: atom_id res chain seq x y z
N MET A 1 -4.25 -5.81 -13.86
CA MET A 1 -4.44 -5.31 -12.49
C MET A 1 -5.21 -6.39 -11.79
N TYR A 2 -4.62 -7.05 -10.80
CA TYR A 2 -5.23 -8.18 -10.13
C TYR A 2 -5.52 -7.73 -8.71
N PHE A 3 -6.82 -7.66 -8.38
CA PHE A 3 -7.40 -7.20 -7.11
C PHE A 3 -7.39 -5.68 -6.87
N LEU A 4 -8.59 -5.17 -6.57
CA LEU A 4 -8.85 -3.88 -5.93
C LEU A 4 -9.60 -4.21 -4.63
N SER A 5 -8.98 -4.00 -3.48
CA SER A 5 -9.67 -4.07 -2.18
C SER A 5 -9.96 -2.67 -1.69
N LEU A 6 -11.16 -2.45 -1.15
CA LEU A 6 -11.50 -1.22 -0.43
C LEU A 6 -10.96 -1.34 0.99
N LEU A 7 -10.23 -0.32 1.43
CA LEU A 7 -9.49 -0.27 2.69
C LEU A 7 -9.61 1.14 3.28
N GLN A 8 -9.05 1.38 4.46
CA GLN A 8 -9.00 2.69 5.10
C GLN A 8 -7.60 3.00 5.61
N ASP A 9 -7.11 4.22 5.38
CA ASP A 9 -5.85 4.67 5.98
C ASP A 9 -5.97 4.90 7.50
N GLN A 10 -4.85 5.28 8.13
CA GLN A 10 -4.77 5.64 9.55
C GLN A 10 -5.71 6.77 10.00
N LYS A 11 -6.27 7.56 9.07
CA LYS A 11 -7.25 8.61 9.35
C LYS A 11 -8.69 8.16 9.08
N GLY A 12 -8.90 6.88 8.74
CA GLY A 12 -10.20 6.35 8.33
C GLY A 12 -10.58 6.70 6.88
N THR A 13 -9.67 7.26 6.08
CA THR A 13 -9.96 7.67 4.71
C THR A 13 -10.03 6.44 3.81
N PRO A 14 -11.14 6.19 3.09
CA PRO A 14 -11.23 5.06 2.19
C PRO A 14 -10.19 5.16 1.06
N LEU A 15 -9.53 4.04 0.78
CA LEU A 15 -8.60 3.89 -0.34
C LEU A 15 -8.78 2.53 -1.00
N TYR A 16 -8.48 2.46 -2.29
CA TYR A 16 -8.36 1.19 -2.98
C TYR A 16 -6.90 0.79 -3.11
N LEU A 17 -6.59 -0.46 -2.80
CA LEU A 17 -5.26 -1.05 -3.02
C LEU A 17 -5.31 -1.95 -4.24
N GLY A 18 -4.39 -1.72 -5.17
CA GLY A 18 -4.22 -2.53 -6.37
C GLY A 18 -2.83 -3.14 -6.45
N ILE A 19 -2.72 -4.32 -7.06
CA ILE A 19 -1.43 -4.98 -7.32
C ILE A 19 -1.30 -5.28 -8.81
N ASN A 20 -0.11 -5.04 -9.37
CA ASN A 20 0.23 -5.42 -10.74
C ASN A 20 1.70 -5.83 -10.86
N HIS A 21 2.16 -6.13 -12.07
CA HIS A 21 3.55 -6.55 -12.30
C HIS A 21 4.60 -5.44 -12.08
N HIS A 22 4.20 -4.18 -11.94
CA HIS A 22 5.10 -3.07 -11.62
C HIS A 22 5.19 -2.77 -10.12
N GLY A 23 4.17 -3.11 -9.33
CA GLY A 23 4.16 -2.79 -7.90
C GLY A 23 2.78 -2.81 -7.24
N ILE A 24 2.74 -2.14 -6.09
CA ILE A 24 1.55 -1.87 -5.29
C ILE A 24 1.07 -0.45 -5.58
N LEU A 25 -0.23 -0.29 -5.82
CA LEU A 25 -0.87 0.98 -6.15
C LEU A 25 -1.90 1.32 -5.07
N THR A 26 -2.03 2.60 -4.76
CA THR A 26 -3.17 3.09 -3.96
C THR A 26 -3.97 4.10 -4.75
N PHE A 27 -5.29 4.11 -4.56
CA PHE A 27 -6.21 5.05 -5.19
C PHE A 27 -7.15 5.65 -4.13
N GLN A 28 -7.52 6.91 -4.31
CA GLN A 28 -8.66 7.52 -3.62
C GLN A 28 -9.71 7.85 -4.68
N GLY A 29 -10.85 7.15 -4.63
CA GLY A 29 -11.77 7.12 -5.76
C GLY A 29 -11.06 6.58 -7.02
N SER A 30 -11.12 7.32 -8.13
CA SER A 30 -10.42 6.99 -9.39
C SER A 30 -8.99 7.53 -9.49
N ARG A 31 -8.54 8.35 -8.53
CA ARG A 31 -7.23 9.00 -8.57
C ARG A 31 -6.16 8.10 -7.96
N LYS A 32 -5.13 7.76 -8.74
CA LYS A 32 -3.92 7.11 -8.24
C LYS A 32 -3.17 8.05 -7.30
N THR A 33 -2.86 7.59 -6.08
CA THR A 33 -2.15 8.37 -5.05
C THR A 33 -0.70 7.91 -4.90
N ASN A 34 -0.43 6.60 -4.85
CA ASN A 34 0.93 6.06 -4.75
C ASN A 34 1.17 4.90 -5.72
N HIS A 35 2.45 4.66 -6.03
CA HIS A 35 2.91 3.49 -6.76
C HIS A 35 4.26 3.04 -6.17
N PHE A 36 4.22 2.02 -5.31
CA PHE A 36 5.40 1.44 -4.68
C PHE A 36 5.91 0.31 -5.56
N ARG A 37 7.06 0.50 -6.20
CA ARG A 37 7.60 -0.47 -7.17
C ARG A 37 8.21 -1.66 -6.44
N TRP A 38 8.20 -2.84 -7.06
CA TRP A 38 8.75 -4.03 -6.42
C TRP A 38 10.19 -3.90 -5.89
N PRO A 39 11.13 -3.23 -6.59
CA PRO A 39 12.48 -3.02 -6.06
C PRO A 39 12.52 -2.17 -4.77
N GLU A 40 11.49 -1.38 -4.51
CA GLU A 40 11.36 -0.55 -3.31
C GLU A 40 10.71 -1.34 -2.17
N VAL A 41 10.01 -2.44 -2.43
CA VAL A 41 9.29 -3.23 -1.43
C VAL A 41 10.20 -4.31 -0.83
N GLN A 42 10.57 -4.14 0.44
CA GLN A 42 11.40 -5.12 1.15
C GLN A 42 10.59 -6.26 1.76
N LYS A 43 9.45 -5.93 2.36
CA LYS A 43 8.62 -6.88 3.10
C LYS A 43 7.17 -6.45 3.12
N ILE A 44 6.27 -7.42 3.05
CA ILE A 44 4.83 -7.25 3.25
C ILE A 44 4.43 -8.10 4.46
N ASN A 45 3.73 -7.51 5.43
CA ASN A 45 3.15 -8.23 6.58
C ASN A 45 1.63 -8.04 6.62
N TYR A 46 0.93 -8.99 7.23
CA TYR A 46 -0.47 -8.85 7.62
C TYR A 46 -0.61 -9.13 9.11
N GLU A 47 -1.00 -8.12 9.90
CA GLU A 47 -1.02 -8.17 11.36
C GLU A 47 -2.27 -7.49 11.90
N GLY A 48 -3.12 -8.23 12.64
CA GLY A 48 -4.30 -7.65 13.29
C GLY A 48 -5.21 -6.89 12.31
N LYS A 49 -5.34 -7.41 11.09
CA LYS A 49 -6.03 -6.83 9.92
C LYS A 49 -5.28 -5.74 9.15
N MET A 50 -4.12 -5.27 9.62
CA MET A 50 -3.31 -4.27 8.93
C MET A 50 -2.38 -4.90 7.89
N PHE A 51 -2.24 -4.28 6.73
CA PHE A 51 -1.30 -4.69 5.67
C PHE A 51 -0.12 -3.74 5.57
N ILE A 52 1.01 -4.14 6.13
CA ILE A 52 2.14 -3.25 6.32
C ILE A 52 3.16 -3.47 5.20
N VAL A 53 3.50 -2.41 4.46
CA VAL A 53 4.48 -2.45 3.38
C VAL A 53 5.77 -1.75 3.81
N HIS A 54 6.84 -2.52 3.97
CA HIS A 54 8.16 -1.99 4.29
C HIS A 54 8.87 -1.59 3.01
N LEU A 55 9.29 -0.33 2.93
CA LEU A 55 9.90 0.24 1.72
C LEU A 55 11.37 0.61 1.96
N THR A 56 12.12 0.70 0.87
CA THR A 56 13.43 1.35 0.82
C THR A 56 13.40 2.41 -0.26
N ILE A 57 13.45 3.67 0.14
CA ILE A 57 13.42 4.81 -0.76
C ILE A 57 14.69 5.62 -0.46
N THR A 58 15.72 5.45 -1.30
CA THR A 58 17.02 6.18 -1.28
C THR A 58 17.59 6.51 0.10
N GLU A 59 18.52 5.67 0.59
CA GLU A 59 19.30 5.81 1.85
C GLU A 59 18.53 6.16 3.14
N VAL A 60 17.21 6.27 3.08
CA VAL A 60 16.31 6.45 4.21
C VAL A 60 15.36 5.25 4.22
N HIS A 61 15.43 4.46 5.29
CA HIS A 61 14.48 3.38 5.52
C HIS A 61 13.10 3.97 5.85
N ALA A 62 12.28 4.20 4.82
CA ALA A 62 10.91 4.68 4.98
C ALA A 62 9.95 3.52 5.24
N ARG A 63 9.10 3.63 6.26
CA ARG A 63 8.01 2.67 6.50
C ARG A 63 6.70 3.22 5.96
N ALA A 64 6.16 2.63 4.90
CA ALA A 64 4.80 2.90 4.47
C ALA A 64 3.84 1.95 5.20
N LYS A 65 3.27 2.42 6.31
CA LYS A 65 2.19 1.70 6.97
C LYS A 65 0.89 1.99 6.21
N ILE A 66 0.48 1.04 5.38
CA ILE A 66 -0.87 1.05 4.85
C ILE A 66 -1.73 0.38 5.92
N TYR A 67 -2.56 1.16 6.59
CA TYR A 67 -3.51 0.57 7.53
C TYR A 67 -4.63 -0.06 6.71
N ILE A 68 -5.06 -1.24 7.13
CA ILE A 68 -6.22 -1.91 6.56
C ILE A 68 -7.15 -2.17 7.73
N TYR A 69 -8.36 -1.67 7.63
CA TYR A 69 -9.50 -2.02 8.48
C TYR A 69 -10.50 -2.75 7.59
N ASP A 70 -11.09 -3.83 8.11
CA ASP A 70 -12.23 -4.51 7.49
C ASP A 70 -13.57 -3.93 7.97
#